data_AF-A0A267EMR9-F1
#
_entry.id   AF-A0A267EMR9-F1
#
_cell.length_a   1.000
_cell.length_b   1.000
_cell.length_c   1.000
_cell.angle_alpha   90.00
_cell.angle_beta   90.00
_cell.angle_gamma   90.00
#
_symmetry.space_group_name_H-M   'P 1'
#
loop_
_entity.id
_entity.type
_entity.pdbx_description
1 polymer ?
#
loop_
_entity_poly.entity_id
_entity_poly.type
_entity_poly.pdbx_seq_one_letter_code
_entity_poly.pdbx_strand_id
1 'polypeptide(L)'
;MTHQPPPWQQHGNNDPINQLISESLTILSAASVGASSLSGGDDVELNACLMRLYQTTLTRDDPAKVVSAALDCVKRDGALCDAAANLLTFLAVNFVVSPQVCPHLISPRTKSPLACNPIYEALLTVCSTENDRIRREIANLRAVSSEQANYIKLFSWLYLNLPSLSSPTQRQGPLMRNTLLFLTQLVNLSGCPLAFKTVHSILSAIGAPLDFDCCDPDFDGGSDVIQLLGDIYDQLRNAAASGRVGNPQVSLDLIRLLELRAASLMGQSGYQPPSAGSGFPGQQQQQQQYSYTGGEMQNMTDDMYADYEKFLRDSGQL
;
A
#
# COMPACT_ATOMS: atom_id res chain seq x y z
N MET A 1 -32.63 -20.62 14.99
CA MET A 1 -32.69 -19.76 13.79
C MET A 1 -31.32 -19.78 13.16
N THR A 2 -31.17 -20.53 12.07
CA THR A 2 -29.90 -20.71 11.35
C THR A 2 -29.61 -19.44 10.55
N HIS A 3 -28.55 -18.72 10.93
CA HIS A 3 -28.03 -17.60 10.15
C HIS A 3 -27.47 -18.15 8.84
N GLN A 4 -28.26 -18.06 7.76
CA GLN A 4 -27.74 -18.26 6.42
C GLN A 4 -26.87 -17.04 6.06
N PRO A 5 -25.61 -17.23 5.64
CA PRO A 5 -24.80 -16.14 5.16
C PRO A 5 -25.40 -15.57 3.86
N PRO A 6 -25.24 -14.26 3.61
CA PRO A 6 -25.79 -13.59 2.43
C PRO A 6 -25.28 -14.23 1.12
N PRO A 7 -26.05 -14.14 0.01
CA PRO A 7 -25.85 -14.94 -1.19
C PRO A 7 -24.46 -14.79 -1.85
N TRP A 8 -23.75 -13.69 -1.63
CA TRP A 8 -22.38 -13.48 -2.13
C TRP A 8 -21.31 -14.31 -1.38
N GLN A 9 -21.62 -14.85 -0.19
CA GLN A 9 -20.75 -15.77 0.55
C GLN A 9 -20.98 -17.25 0.18
N GLN A 10 -22.04 -17.58 -0.58
CA GLN A 10 -22.40 -18.97 -0.91
C GLN A 10 -21.69 -19.50 -2.18
N HIS A 11 -20.89 -18.69 -2.86
CA HIS A 11 -20.17 -19.05 -4.11
C HIS A 11 -18.65 -18.93 -3.97
N GLY A 12 -18.12 -19.41 -2.84
CA GLY A 12 -16.77 -19.07 -2.37
C GLY A 12 -15.59 -19.46 -3.26
N ASN A 13 -15.64 -20.58 -4.02
CA ASN A 13 -14.45 -21.09 -4.74
C ASN A 13 -14.64 -21.42 -6.23
N ASN A 14 -15.87 -21.36 -6.76
CA ASN A 14 -16.16 -21.68 -8.17
C ASN A 14 -16.58 -20.45 -9.01
N ASP A 15 -16.49 -19.25 -8.45
CA ASP A 15 -16.75 -18.03 -9.23
C ASP A 15 -15.61 -17.83 -10.26
N PRO A 16 -15.90 -17.73 -11.57
CA PRO A 16 -14.88 -17.56 -12.60
C PRO A 16 -14.03 -16.30 -12.40
N ILE A 17 -14.56 -15.23 -11.80
CA ILE A 17 -13.78 -14.02 -11.50
C ILE A 17 -12.72 -14.32 -10.44
N ASN A 18 -13.07 -15.08 -9.39
CA ASN A 18 -12.13 -15.48 -8.35
C ASN A 18 -10.99 -16.34 -8.93
N GLN A 19 -11.33 -17.27 -9.83
CA GLN A 19 -10.35 -18.14 -10.49
C GLN A 19 -9.39 -17.32 -11.38
N LEU A 20 -9.92 -16.45 -12.24
CA LEU A 20 -9.12 -15.62 -13.15
C LEU A 20 -8.22 -14.63 -12.40
N ILE A 21 -8.69 -14.06 -11.28
CA ILE A 21 -7.85 -13.22 -10.42
C ILE A 21 -6.73 -14.04 -9.79
N SER A 22 -7.04 -15.21 -9.24
CA SER A 22 -6.02 -16.08 -8.65
C SER A 22 -4.96 -16.52 -9.67
N GLU A 23 -5.38 -16.88 -10.89
CA GLU A 23 -4.48 -17.21 -12.00
C GLU A 23 -3.58 -16.01 -12.35
N SER A 24 -4.17 -14.82 -12.54
CA SER A 24 -3.43 -13.61 -12.90
C SER A 24 -2.38 -13.24 -11.85
N LEU A 25 -2.71 -13.32 -10.56
CA LEU A 25 -1.79 -13.04 -9.46
C LEU A 25 -0.68 -14.07 -9.33
N THR A 26 -0.96 -15.34 -9.62
CA THR A 26 0.06 -16.40 -9.63
C THR A 26 1.08 -16.15 -10.74
N ILE A 27 0.64 -15.78 -11.94
CA ILE A 27 1.54 -15.46 -13.06
C ILE A 27 2.37 -14.21 -12.74
N LEU A 28 1.74 -13.14 -12.25
CA LEU A 28 2.43 -11.89 -11.88
C LEU A 28 3.44 -12.07 -10.75
N SER A 29 3.11 -12.87 -9.73
CA SER A 29 4.03 -13.13 -8.62
C SER A 29 5.24 -13.96 -9.08
N ALA A 30 5.05 -14.97 -9.93
CA ALA A 30 6.15 -15.74 -10.52
C ALA A 30 7.13 -14.86 -11.30
N ALA A 31 6.62 -13.85 -12.02
CA ALA A 31 7.43 -12.88 -12.76
C ALA A 31 8.26 -11.95 -11.86
N SER A 32 7.79 -11.63 -10.65
CA SER A 32 8.48 -10.74 -9.71
C SER A 32 9.65 -11.40 -8.95
N VAL A 33 9.62 -12.74 -8.77
CA VAL A 33 10.64 -13.49 -8.00
C VAL A 33 11.85 -13.86 -8.87
N GLY A 34 11.70 -13.86 -10.20
CA GLY A 34 12.81 -13.96 -11.15
C GLY A 34 13.11 -12.61 -11.77
N ALA A 35 14.27 -12.02 -11.49
CA ALA A 35 14.82 -10.86 -12.24
C ALA A 35 15.25 -11.24 -13.68
N SER A 36 14.49 -12.13 -14.32
CA SER A 36 14.60 -12.55 -15.70
C SER A 36 13.25 -12.21 -16.31
N SER A 37 13.24 -11.32 -17.29
CA SER A 37 12.13 -11.04 -18.21
C SER A 37 11.13 -12.20 -18.29
N LEU A 38 9.84 -11.91 -18.09
CA LEU A 38 8.72 -12.82 -18.43
C LEU A 38 9.12 -13.58 -19.70
N SER A 39 9.10 -14.91 -19.63
CA SER A 39 9.34 -15.67 -20.85
C SER A 39 8.24 -15.27 -21.84
N GLY A 40 8.51 -15.31 -23.14
CA GLY A 40 7.48 -14.96 -24.13
C GLY A 40 6.18 -15.79 -24.01
N GLY A 41 6.18 -16.88 -23.24
CA GLY A 41 4.98 -17.65 -22.88
C GLY A 41 4.18 -17.03 -21.72
N ASP A 42 4.83 -16.53 -20.67
CA ASP A 42 4.16 -15.99 -19.47
C ASP A 42 3.37 -14.71 -19.79
N ASP A 43 3.90 -13.86 -20.67
CA ASP A 43 3.20 -12.66 -21.17
C ASP A 43 1.93 -13.01 -21.95
N VAL A 44 1.98 -14.08 -22.75
CA VAL A 44 0.85 -14.54 -23.55
C VAL A 44 -0.24 -15.13 -22.66
N GLU A 45 0.16 -15.92 -21.65
CA GLU A 45 -0.76 -16.50 -20.67
C GLU A 45 -1.43 -15.43 -19.79
N LEU A 46 -0.65 -14.45 -19.31
CA LEU A 46 -1.19 -13.32 -18.55
C LEU A 46 -2.17 -12.53 -19.40
N ASN A 47 -1.81 -12.17 -20.64
CA ASN A 47 -2.70 -11.43 -21.53
C ASN A 47 -3.99 -12.22 -21.83
N ALA A 48 -3.90 -13.54 -22.05
CA ALA A 48 -5.07 -14.39 -22.23
C ALA A 48 -5.96 -14.42 -20.97
N CYS A 49 -5.37 -14.44 -19.77
CA CYS A 49 -6.11 -14.37 -18.52
C CYS A 49 -6.80 -13.01 -18.34
N LEU A 50 -6.09 -11.91 -18.59
CA LEU A 50 -6.63 -10.54 -18.52
C LEU A 50 -7.78 -10.33 -19.51
N MET A 51 -7.68 -10.85 -20.74
CA MET A 51 -8.77 -10.78 -21.71
C MET A 51 -10.00 -11.57 -21.28
N ARG A 52 -9.82 -12.77 -20.69
CA ARG A 52 -10.93 -13.55 -20.12
C ARG A 52 -11.56 -12.84 -18.93
N LEU A 53 -10.75 -12.23 -18.05
CA LEU A 53 -11.22 -11.42 -16.93
C LEU A 53 -12.02 -10.22 -17.42
N TYR A 54 -11.52 -9.53 -18.45
CA TYR A 54 -12.19 -8.41 -19.08
C TYR A 54 -13.57 -8.79 -19.60
N GLN A 55 -13.66 -9.85 -20.42
CA GLN A 55 -14.93 -10.34 -20.96
C GLN A 55 -15.89 -10.83 -19.86
N THR A 56 -15.38 -11.53 -18.85
CA THR A 56 -16.21 -12.03 -17.75
C THR A 56 -16.77 -10.89 -16.90
N THR A 57 -15.98 -9.85 -16.67
CA THR A 57 -16.41 -8.66 -15.92
C THR A 57 -17.48 -7.89 -16.70
N LEU A 58 -17.30 -7.71 -18.01
CA LEU A 58 -18.29 -7.06 -18.88
C LEU A 58 -19.61 -7.82 -18.96
N THR A 59 -19.56 -9.16 -19.04
CA THR A 59 -20.78 -9.98 -19.18
C THR A 59 -21.57 -10.09 -17.89
N ARG A 60 -20.92 -9.94 -16.73
CA ARG A 60 -21.56 -10.06 -15.42
C ARG A 60 -21.86 -8.72 -14.75
N ASP A 61 -21.39 -7.61 -15.32
CA ASP A 61 -21.60 -6.26 -14.81
C ASP A 61 -21.18 -6.06 -13.33
N ASP A 62 -20.12 -6.75 -12.90
CA ASP A 62 -19.69 -6.75 -11.49
C ASP A 62 -18.20 -6.36 -11.31
N PRO A 63 -17.85 -5.08 -11.52
CA PRO A 63 -16.50 -4.57 -11.29
C PRO A 63 -16.09 -4.64 -9.81
N ALA A 64 -17.05 -4.58 -8.88
CA ALA A 64 -16.79 -4.67 -7.45
C ALA A 64 -16.33 -6.07 -7.02
N LYS A 65 -16.81 -7.12 -7.70
CA LYS A 65 -16.34 -8.49 -7.48
C LYS A 65 -14.89 -8.69 -7.87
N VAL A 66 -14.42 -8.06 -8.95
CA VAL A 66 -13.01 -8.10 -9.38
C VAL A 66 -12.11 -7.55 -8.27
N VAL A 67 -12.45 -6.36 -7.75
CA VAL A 67 -11.71 -5.73 -6.65
C VAL A 67 -11.76 -6.62 -5.40
N SER A 68 -12.95 -7.06 -5.00
CA SER A 68 -13.13 -7.86 -3.78
C SER A 68 -12.36 -9.19 -3.84
N ALA A 69 -12.34 -9.84 -5.00
CA ALA A 69 -11.59 -11.07 -5.22
C ALA A 69 -10.08 -10.86 -5.04
N ALA A 70 -9.53 -9.75 -5.58
CA ALA A 70 -8.12 -9.42 -5.40
C ALA A 70 -7.78 -9.11 -3.93
N LEU A 71 -8.64 -8.37 -3.24
CA LEU A 71 -8.48 -8.10 -1.80
C LEU A 71 -8.50 -9.40 -0.97
N ASP A 72 -9.39 -10.33 -1.30
CA ASP A 72 -9.52 -11.61 -0.60
C ASP A 72 -8.29 -12.51 -0.81
N CYS A 73 -7.71 -12.52 -2.01
CA CYS A 73 -6.44 -13.21 -2.28
C CYS A 73 -5.31 -12.66 -1.39
N VAL A 74 -5.16 -11.34 -1.32
CA VAL A 74 -4.08 -10.70 -0.55
C VAL A 74 -4.26 -10.84 0.96
N LYS A 75 -5.50 -10.80 1.46
CA LYS A 75 -5.76 -11.07 2.89
C LYS A 75 -5.24 -12.44 3.30
N ARG A 76 -5.44 -13.45 2.44
CA ARG A 76 -4.95 -14.83 2.67
C ARG A 76 -3.44 -14.97 2.47
N ASP A 77 -2.89 -14.29 1.47
CA ASP A 77 -1.46 -14.32 1.16
C ASP A 77 -0.89 -12.92 0.93
N GLY A 78 -0.17 -12.41 1.94
CA GLY A 78 0.47 -11.10 1.90
C GLY A 78 1.61 -10.99 0.89
N ALA A 79 2.15 -12.09 0.38
CA ALA A 79 3.18 -12.06 -0.68
C ALA A 79 2.63 -11.49 -2.00
N LEU A 80 1.30 -11.54 -2.19
CA LEU A 80 0.64 -11.07 -3.40
C LEU A 80 0.35 -9.56 -3.41
N CYS A 81 0.71 -8.80 -2.36
CA CYS A 81 0.38 -7.38 -2.25
C CYS A 81 0.83 -6.56 -3.47
N ASP A 82 2.07 -6.76 -3.93
CA ASP A 82 2.63 -6.02 -5.06
C ASP A 82 1.94 -6.40 -6.39
N ALA A 83 1.89 -7.70 -6.68
CA ALA A 83 1.19 -8.22 -7.85
C ALA A 83 -0.27 -7.75 -7.92
N ALA A 84 -0.98 -7.73 -6.79
CA ALA A 84 -2.36 -7.28 -6.72
C ALA A 84 -2.51 -5.76 -6.88
N ALA A 85 -1.62 -4.96 -6.31
CA ALA A 85 -1.63 -3.51 -6.53
C ALA A 85 -1.41 -3.17 -8.02
N ASN A 86 -0.46 -3.86 -8.67
CA ASN A 86 -0.17 -3.68 -10.09
C ASN A 86 -1.34 -4.13 -10.97
N LEU A 87 -1.93 -5.29 -10.69
CA LEU A 87 -3.10 -5.78 -11.41
C LEU A 87 -4.29 -4.83 -11.28
N LEU A 88 -4.64 -4.41 -10.06
CA LEU A 88 -5.75 -3.51 -9.81
C LEU A 88 -5.53 -2.14 -10.47
N THR A 89 -4.31 -1.63 -10.42
CA THR A 89 -3.93 -0.38 -11.11
C THR A 89 -4.08 -0.53 -12.62
N PHE A 90 -3.53 -1.61 -13.19
CA PHE A 90 -3.62 -1.88 -14.62
C PHE A 90 -5.08 -1.93 -15.08
N LEU A 91 -5.94 -2.66 -14.36
CA LEU A 91 -7.36 -2.74 -14.68
C LEU A 91 -8.07 -1.39 -14.50
N ALA A 92 -7.78 -0.65 -13.43
CA ALA A 92 -8.35 0.67 -13.18
C ALA A 92 -7.95 1.73 -14.22
N VAL A 93 -6.85 1.52 -14.95
CA VAL A 93 -6.41 2.40 -16.05
C VAL A 93 -6.90 1.91 -17.42
N ASN A 94 -6.87 0.59 -17.66
CA ASN A 94 -7.05 0.02 -19.00
C ASN A 94 -8.42 -0.63 -19.25
N PHE A 95 -9.27 -0.79 -18.23
CA PHE A 95 -10.62 -1.31 -18.39
C PHE A 95 -11.57 -0.27 -19.01
N VAL A 96 -11.48 -0.12 -20.34
CA VAL A 96 -12.26 0.87 -21.08
C VAL A 96 -13.58 0.26 -21.57
N VAL A 97 -14.70 0.72 -21.01
CA VAL A 97 -16.03 0.31 -21.46
C VAL A 97 -16.54 1.30 -22.51
N SER A 98 -17.00 0.79 -23.65
CA SER A 98 -17.71 1.63 -24.63
C SER A 98 -19.11 1.99 -24.10
N PRO A 99 -19.50 3.28 -24.11
CA PRO A 99 -20.86 3.70 -23.73
C PRO A 99 -21.97 3.03 -24.55
N GLN A 100 -21.64 2.50 -25.73
CA GLN A 100 -22.58 1.81 -26.60
C GLN A 100 -22.82 0.35 -26.17
N VAL A 101 -21.94 -0.22 -25.36
CA VAL A 101 -21.96 -1.64 -24.98
C VAL A 101 -22.55 -1.83 -23.58
N CYS A 102 -22.03 -1.10 -22.57
CA CYS A 102 -22.56 -1.14 -21.20
C CYS A 102 -22.69 0.29 -20.63
N PRO A 103 -23.70 1.08 -21.08
CA PRO A 103 -23.87 2.47 -20.65
C PRO A 103 -24.12 2.63 -19.14
N HIS A 104 -24.69 1.61 -18.49
CA HIS A 104 -24.98 1.58 -17.05
C HIS A 104 -23.74 1.46 -16.18
N LEU A 105 -22.61 1.00 -16.73
CA LEU A 105 -21.33 0.92 -16.02
C LEU A 105 -20.54 2.24 -16.06
N ILE A 106 -21.02 3.25 -16.80
CA ILE A 106 -20.34 4.54 -16.93
C ILE A 106 -21.02 5.55 -16.03
N SER A 107 -20.28 6.07 -15.06
CA SER A 107 -20.79 7.11 -14.17
C SER A 107 -21.04 8.41 -14.93
N PRO A 108 -22.26 8.96 -14.94
CA PRO A 108 -22.59 10.18 -15.70
C PRO A 108 -22.01 11.47 -15.07
N ARG A 109 -21.28 11.37 -13.96
CA ARG A 109 -20.95 12.52 -13.09
C ARG A 109 -19.56 13.10 -13.30
N THR A 110 -18.72 12.54 -14.16
CA THR A 110 -17.31 12.87 -14.18
C THR A 110 -16.79 13.21 -15.58
N LYS A 111 -16.01 14.30 -15.67
CA LYS A 111 -15.36 14.76 -16.91
C LYS A 111 -13.99 14.12 -17.15
N SER A 112 -13.53 13.26 -16.22
CA SER A 112 -12.24 12.59 -16.30
C SER A 112 -12.38 11.21 -16.98
N PRO A 113 -11.54 10.87 -17.96
CA PRO A 113 -11.55 9.55 -18.61
C PRO A 113 -11.35 8.39 -17.62
N LEU A 114 -10.57 8.60 -16.54
CA LEU A 114 -10.33 7.59 -15.49
C LEU A 114 -11.55 7.41 -14.59
N ALA A 115 -12.31 8.48 -14.35
CA ALA A 115 -13.51 8.43 -13.53
C ALA A 115 -14.71 7.75 -14.21
N CYS A 116 -14.62 7.49 -15.51
CA CYS A 116 -15.59 6.71 -16.27
C CYS A 116 -15.26 5.20 -16.26
N ASN A 117 -14.13 4.79 -15.68
CA ASN A 117 -13.75 3.39 -15.58
C ASN A 117 -14.47 2.73 -14.39
N PRO A 118 -15.32 1.71 -14.62
CA PRO A 118 -16.10 1.07 -13.55
C PRO A 118 -15.23 0.34 -12.52
N ILE A 119 -14.06 -0.19 -12.91
CA ILE A 119 -13.14 -0.82 -11.97
C ILE A 119 -12.48 0.22 -11.08
N TYR A 120 -12.14 1.40 -11.62
CA TYR A 120 -11.56 2.48 -10.84
C TYR A 120 -12.54 2.97 -9.76
N GLU A 121 -13.81 3.22 -10.13
CA GLU A 121 -14.85 3.65 -9.18
C GLU A 121 -15.16 2.56 -8.14
N ALA A 122 -15.25 1.30 -8.59
CA ALA A 122 -15.43 0.16 -7.69
C ALA A 122 -14.27 0.03 -6.70
N LEU A 123 -13.02 0.24 -7.16
CA LEU A 123 -11.83 0.18 -6.31
C LEU A 123 -11.89 1.21 -5.18
N LEU A 124 -12.18 2.47 -5.50
CA LEU A 124 -12.32 3.52 -4.49
C LEU A 124 -13.46 3.21 -3.50
N THR A 125 -14.60 2.73 -3.99
CA THR A 125 -15.78 2.45 -3.16
C THR A 125 -15.54 1.27 -2.20
N VAL A 126 -15.00 0.17 -2.73
CA VAL A 126 -14.67 -1.03 -1.94
C VAL A 126 -13.59 -0.71 -0.92
N CYS A 127 -12.51 -0.04 -1.33
CA CYS A 127 -11.45 0.36 -0.40
C CYS A 127 -11.95 1.34 0.68
N SER A 128 -12.81 2.31 0.34
CA SER A 128 -13.39 3.21 1.34
C SER A 128 -14.17 2.44 2.41
N THR A 129 -15.03 1.52 1.98
CA THR A 129 -15.85 0.69 2.89
C THR A 129 -14.98 -0.20 3.77
N GLU A 130 -13.97 -0.84 3.17
CA GLU A 130 -13.06 -1.75 3.87
C GLU A 130 -12.13 -0.98 4.82
N ASN A 131 -11.71 0.23 4.46
CA ASN A 131 -10.93 1.10 5.32
C ASN A 131 -11.69 1.46 6.60
N ASP A 132 -12.96 1.85 6.48
CA ASP A 132 -13.82 2.16 7.63
C ASP A 132 -14.09 0.94 8.51
N ARG A 133 -14.19 -0.25 7.92
CA ARG A 133 -14.31 -1.51 8.67
C ARG A 133 -13.05 -1.78 9.49
N ILE A 134 -11.89 -1.83 8.83
CA ILE A 134 -10.62 -2.20 9.46
C ILE A 134 -10.20 -1.20 10.53
N ARG A 135 -10.35 0.11 10.28
CA ARG A 135 -10.04 1.14 11.29
C ARG A 135 -10.87 0.98 12.56
N ARG A 136 -12.17 0.66 12.43
CA ARG A 136 -13.04 0.41 13.59
C ARG A 136 -12.65 -0.85 14.33
N GLU A 137 -12.35 -1.92 13.60
CA GLU A 137 -11.92 -3.19 14.20
C GLU A 137 -10.61 -3.03 14.99
N ILE A 138 -9.61 -2.36 14.41
CA ILE A 138 -8.32 -2.08 15.09
C ILE A 138 -8.54 -1.23 16.34
N ALA A 139 -9.34 -0.16 16.25
CA ALA A 139 -9.63 0.70 17.39
C ALA A 139 -10.32 -0.05 18.54
N ASN A 140 -11.25 -0.95 18.21
CA ASN A 140 -12.00 -1.74 19.19
C ASN A 140 -11.13 -2.83 19.84
N LEU A 141 -10.35 -3.55 19.05
CA LEU A 141 -9.58 -4.70 19.51
C LEU A 141 -8.21 -4.32 20.10
N ARG A 142 -7.73 -3.10 19.80
CA ARG A 142 -6.36 -2.65 20.10
C ARG A 142 -5.30 -3.65 19.62
N ALA A 143 -5.57 -4.27 18.48
CA ALA A 143 -4.71 -5.25 17.84
C ALA A 143 -4.96 -5.21 16.33
N VAL A 144 -4.00 -5.73 15.56
CA VAL A 144 -4.12 -5.91 14.12
C VAL A 144 -3.95 -7.40 13.78
N SER A 145 -4.81 -7.93 12.92
CA SER A 145 -4.68 -9.29 12.39
C SER A 145 -3.74 -9.34 11.18
N SER A 146 -3.29 -10.54 10.81
CA SER A 146 -2.47 -10.73 9.60
C SER A 146 -3.21 -10.29 8.34
N GLU A 147 -4.51 -10.60 8.23
CA GLU A 147 -5.34 -10.19 7.08
C GLU A 147 -5.46 -8.67 6.99
N GLN A 148 -5.68 -8.00 8.12
CA GLN A 148 -5.74 -6.53 8.19
C GLN A 148 -4.39 -5.91 7.82
N ALA A 149 -3.28 -6.45 8.33
CA ALA A 149 -1.94 -6.00 7.98
C ALA A 149 -1.66 -6.13 6.47
N ASN A 150 -2.02 -7.26 5.87
CA ASN A 150 -1.87 -7.48 4.43
C ASN A 150 -2.71 -6.51 3.60
N TYR A 151 -3.96 -6.27 3.99
CA TYR A 151 -4.80 -5.26 3.35
C TYR A 151 -4.20 -3.86 3.43
N ILE A 152 -3.71 -3.43 4.61
CA ILE A 152 -3.14 -2.10 4.79
C ILE A 152 -1.89 -1.92 3.91
N LYS A 153 -1.06 -2.97 3.77
CA LYS A 153 0.09 -2.97 2.85
C LYS A 153 -0.36 -2.80 1.39
N LEU A 154 -1.32 -3.59 0.94
CA LEU A 154 -1.89 -3.47 -0.40
C LEU A 154 -2.44 -2.06 -0.67
N PHE A 155 -3.22 -1.53 0.26
CA PHE A 155 -3.80 -0.19 0.14
C PHE A 155 -2.71 0.88 0.05
N SER A 156 -1.64 0.73 0.83
CA SER A 156 -0.47 1.61 0.76
C SER A 156 0.24 1.52 -0.60
N TRP A 157 0.22 0.36 -1.27
CA TRP A 157 0.83 0.18 -2.59
C TRP A 157 -0.07 0.75 -3.70
N LEU A 158 -1.38 0.77 -3.50
CA LEU A 158 -2.29 1.50 -4.39
C LEU A 158 -1.98 3.00 -4.38
N TYR A 159 -1.53 3.58 -3.26
CA TYR A 159 -1.06 4.97 -3.26
C TYR A 159 0.16 5.19 -4.18
N LEU A 160 1.07 4.21 -4.30
CA LEU A 160 2.20 4.32 -5.23
C LEU A 160 1.77 4.26 -6.69
N ASN A 161 0.83 3.37 -7.00
CA ASN A 161 0.57 2.92 -8.36
C ASN A 161 -0.68 3.55 -8.99
N LEU A 162 -1.72 3.83 -8.19
CA LEU A 162 -3.01 4.28 -8.71
C LEU A 162 -2.98 5.78 -9.02
N PRO A 163 -3.09 6.18 -10.30
CA PRO A 163 -3.02 7.59 -10.69
C PRO A 163 -4.22 8.39 -10.19
N SER A 164 -4.06 9.70 -10.04
CA SER A 164 -5.13 10.61 -9.68
C SER A 164 -6.21 10.75 -10.76
N LEU A 165 -7.46 10.90 -10.32
CA LEU A 165 -8.60 11.20 -11.19
C LEU A 165 -8.42 12.54 -11.94
N SER A 166 -7.76 13.51 -11.31
CA SER A 166 -7.53 14.85 -11.87
C SER A 166 -6.28 14.92 -12.73
N SER A 167 -5.30 14.04 -12.51
CA SER A 167 -4.05 14.01 -13.27
C SER A 167 -3.42 12.62 -13.28
N PRO A 168 -3.22 12.00 -14.45
CA PRO A 168 -2.64 10.66 -14.56
C PRO A 168 -1.16 10.59 -14.14
N THR A 169 -0.49 11.74 -14.01
CA THR A 169 0.92 11.82 -13.59
C THR A 169 1.09 12.08 -12.10
N GLN A 170 0.00 12.30 -11.36
CA GLN A 170 0.04 12.57 -9.92
C GLN A 170 -0.52 11.41 -9.11
N ARG A 171 0.00 11.22 -7.89
CA ARG A 171 -0.58 10.30 -6.90
C ARG A 171 -1.81 10.92 -6.24
N GLN A 172 -2.57 10.10 -5.52
CA GLN A 172 -3.83 10.51 -4.90
C GLN A 172 -3.66 10.95 -3.44
N GLY A 173 -3.91 12.23 -3.18
CA GLY A 173 -3.98 12.79 -1.81
C GLY A 173 -4.92 12.03 -0.87
N PRO A 174 -6.14 11.63 -1.29
CA PRO A 174 -7.02 10.82 -0.44
C PRO A 174 -6.44 9.46 -0.05
N LEU A 175 -5.74 8.77 -0.95
CA LEU A 175 -5.08 7.50 -0.64
C LEU A 175 -3.91 7.71 0.34
N MET A 176 -3.08 8.72 0.09
CA MET A 176 -1.99 9.12 0.98
C MET A 176 -2.50 9.37 2.39
N ARG A 177 -3.53 10.22 2.55
CA ARG A 177 -4.10 10.54 3.86
C ARG A 177 -4.63 9.30 4.58
N ASN A 178 -5.34 8.41 3.88
CA ASN A 178 -5.84 7.17 4.47
C ASN A 178 -4.70 6.24 4.91
N THR A 179 -3.62 6.16 4.12
CA THR A 179 -2.42 5.40 4.47
C THR A 179 -1.78 5.95 5.75
N LEU A 180 -1.61 7.26 5.86
CA LEU A 180 -1.08 7.87 7.09
C LEU A 180 -1.97 7.61 8.30
N LEU A 181 -3.31 7.69 8.15
CA LEU A 181 -4.23 7.36 9.23
C LEU A 181 -4.09 5.91 9.71
N PHE A 182 -3.85 4.95 8.81
CA PHE A 182 -3.54 3.58 9.21
C PHE A 182 -2.21 3.50 9.96
N LEU A 183 -1.16 4.14 9.44
CA LEU A 183 0.14 4.17 10.10
C LEU A 183 0.04 4.74 11.51
N THR A 184 -0.67 5.86 11.70
CA THR A 184 -0.95 6.44 13.02
C THR A 184 -1.67 5.46 13.94
N GLN A 185 -2.69 4.73 13.45
CA GLN A 185 -3.36 3.72 14.28
C GLN A 185 -2.41 2.59 14.68
N LEU A 186 -1.60 2.10 13.75
CA LEU A 186 -0.69 0.98 13.98
C LEU A 186 0.44 1.33 14.96
N VAL A 187 1.06 2.51 14.86
CA VAL A 187 2.14 2.91 15.80
C VAL A 187 1.65 3.12 17.23
N ASN A 188 0.34 3.30 17.42
CA ASN A 188 -0.29 3.41 18.73
C ASN A 188 -0.64 2.05 19.36
N LEU A 189 -0.45 0.94 18.64
CA LEU A 189 -0.69 -0.43 19.16
C LEU A 189 0.52 -0.94 19.97
N SER A 190 0.65 -0.46 21.21
CA SER A 190 1.69 -0.93 22.14
C SER A 190 1.62 -2.45 22.37
N GLY A 191 2.77 -3.12 22.36
CA GLY A 191 2.86 -4.57 22.55
C GLY A 191 2.38 -5.39 21.35
N CYS A 192 2.23 -4.79 20.16
CA CYS A 192 1.83 -5.48 18.94
C CYS A 192 2.95 -5.50 17.89
N PRO A 193 3.89 -6.46 17.93
CA PRO A 193 5.00 -6.54 16.96
C PRO A 193 4.54 -6.59 15.50
N LEU A 194 3.39 -7.19 15.22
CA LEU A 194 2.82 -7.25 13.86
C LEU A 194 2.47 -5.85 13.32
N ALA A 195 1.94 -4.96 14.17
CA ALA A 195 1.64 -3.59 13.78
C ALA A 195 2.92 -2.84 13.38
N PHE A 196 3.97 -2.95 14.19
CA PHE A 196 5.26 -2.34 13.91
C PHE A 196 5.97 -2.94 12.68
N LYS A 197 5.93 -4.26 12.49
CA LYS A 197 6.41 -4.90 11.24
C LYS A 197 5.66 -4.39 10.01
N THR A 198 4.37 -4.12 10.14
CA THR A 198 3.54 -3.59 9.05
C THR A 198 3.91 -2.16 8.74
N VAL A 199 4.06 -1.31 9.77
CA VAL A 199 4.54 0.08 9.62
C VAL A 199 5.93 0.11 8.97
N HIS A 200 6.86 -0.70 9.45
CA HIS A 200 8.19 -0.83 8.87
C HIS A 200 8.10 -1.18 7.38
N SER A 201 7.40 -2.28 7.05
CA SER A 201 7.22 -2.74 5.68
C SER A 201 6.68 -1.63 4.77
N ILE A 202 5.68 -0.88 5.24
CA ILE A 202 5.06 0.19 4.46
C ILE A 202 6.04 1.34 4.24
N LEU A 203 6.60 1.89 5.32
CA LEU A 203 7.51 3.05 5.24
C LEU A 203 8.81 2.74 4.51
N SER A 204 9.28 1.48 4.51
CA SER A 204 10.41 1.06 3.67
C SER A 204 10.12 1.18 2.17
N ALA A 205 8.86 0.97 1.74
CA ALA A 205 8.50 1.03 0.33
C ALA A 205 8.02 2.42 -0.12
N ILE A 206 7.24 3.09 0.74
CA ILE A 206 6.55 4.35 0.37
C ILE A 206 7.07 5.57 1.12
N GLY A 207 8.03 5.44 2.04
CA GLY A 207 8.52 6.54 2.87
C GLY A 207 9.07 7.72 2.07
N ALA A 208 9.95 7.46 1.10
CA ALA A 208 10.46 8.51 0.20
C ALA A 208 9.37 9.16 -0.67
N PRO A 209 8.50 8.40 -1.35
CA PRO A 209 7.33 8.97 -2.03
C PRO A 209 6.46 9.85 -1.13
N LEU A 210 6.21 9.43 0.11
CA LEU A 210 5.46 10.22 1.08
C LEU A 210 6.20 11.52 1.41
N ASP A 211 7.48 11.47 1.78
CA ASP A 211 8.26 12.67 2.10
C ASP A 211 8.28 13.67 0.92
N PHE A 212 8.38 13.18 -0.33
CA PHE A 212 8.32 14.01 -1.54
C PHE A 212 6.94 14.65 -1.75
N ASP A 213 5.88 13.85 -1.78
CA ASP A 213 4.52 14.35 -2.03
C ASP A 213 4.04 15.26 -0.89
N CYS A 214 4.50 15.02 0.35
CA CYS A 214 4.21 15.90 1.48
C CYS A 214 4.82 17.30 1.32
N CYS A 215 6.02 17.38 0.72
CA CYS A 215 6.74 18.64 0.50
C CYS A 215 6.26 19.41 -0.76
N ASP A 216 5.43 18.80 -1.60
CA ASP A 216 4.89 19.42 -2.80
C ASP A 216 3.71 20.36 -2.43
N PRO A 217 3.86 21.69 -2.58
CA PRO A 217 2.81 22.65 -2.25
C PRO A 217 1.58 22.53 -3.17
N ASP A 218 1.73 21.92 -4.34
CA ASP A 218 0.65 21.69 -5.30
C ASP A 218 -0.07 20.36 -5.03
N PHE A 219 0.39 19.59 -4.04
CA PHE A 219 -0.25 18.35 -3.62
C PHE A 219 -1.40 18.62 -2.65
N ASP A 220 -2.62 18.25 -3.08
CA ASP A 220 -3.85 18.43 -2.31
C ASP A 220 -3.72 17.83 -0.88
N GLY A 221 -3.58 18.71 0.12
CA GLY A 221 -3.51 18.36 1.55
C GLY A 221 -2.14 18.41 2.22
N GLY A 222 -1.09 18.94 1.56
CA GLY A 222 0.31 18.84 2.02
C GLY A 222 0.63 19.30 3.46
N SER A 223 0.08 20.41 3.96
CA SER A 223 0.50 20.96 5.27
C SER A 223 0.10 20.11 6.49
N ASP A 224 -1.14 19.60 6.54
CA ASP A 224 -1.61 18.70 7.60
C ASP A 224 -0.91 17.33 7.55
N VAL A 225 -0.45 16.95 6.36
CA VAL A 225 0.11 15.62 6.06
C VAL A 225 1.58 15.54 6.46
N ILE A 226 2.38 16.59 6.22
CA ILE A 226 3.77 16.66 6.71
C ILE A 226 3.80 16.46 8.23
N GLN A 227 2.94 17.19 8.96
CA GLN A 227 2.88 17.09 10.43
C GLN A 227 2.52 15.67 10.86
N LEU A 228 1.51 15.07 10.22
CA LEU A 228 1.09 13.70 10.53
C LEU A 228 2.20 12.67 10.29
N LEU A 229 2.97 12.82 9.21
CA LEU A 229 4.13 11.96 8.94
C LEU A 229 5.23 12.16 9.98
N GLY A 230 5.51 13.41 10.37
CA GLY A 230 6.42 13.74 11.48
C GLY A 230 6.03 13.05 12.78
N ASP A 231 4.75 13.18 13.18
CA ASP A 231 4.20 12.58 14.40
C ASP A 231 4.32 11.04 14.40
N ILE A 232 4.15 10.40 13.24
CA ILE A 232 4.33 8.94 13.09
C ILE A 232 5.78 8.55 13.38
N TYR A 233 6.76 9.27 12.81
CA TYR A 233 8.17 8.98 13.04
C TYR A 233 8.60 9.25 14.48
N ASP A 234 8.09 10.29 15.13
CA ASP A 234 8.34 10.54 16.56
C ASP A 234 7.74 9.44 17.44
N GLN A 235 6.53 8.97 17.12
CA GLN A 235 5.92 7.83 17.81
C GLN A 235 6.72 6.54 17.62
N LEU A 236 7.31 6.31 16.46
CA LEU A 236 8.20 5.18 16.20
C LEU A 236 9.50 5.25 17.01
N ARG A 237 10.15 6.42 17.07
CA ARG A 237 11.35 6.64 17.91
C ARG A 237 11.05 6.32 19.37
N ASN A 238 9.99 6.92 19.89
CA ASN A 238 9.54 6.67 21.26
C ASN A 238 9.21 5.19 21.49
N ALA A 239 8.60 4.51 20.51
CA ALA A 239 8.26 3.09 20.65
C ALA A 239 9.50 2.19 20.73
N ALA A 240 10.49 2.45 19.88
CA ALA A 240 11.74 1.72 19.82
C ALA A 240 12.57 1.91 21.10
N ALA A 241 12.69 3.15 21.60
CA ALA A 241 13.44 3.46 22.81
C ALA A 241 12.75 2.93 24.09
N SER A 242 11.42 3.02 24.17
CA SER A 242 10.68 2.68 25.39
C SER A 242 10.26 1.21 25.50
N GLY A 243 10.75 0.33 24.61
CA GLY A 243 10.40 -1.10 24.60
C GLY A 243 8.95 -1.43 24.22
N ARG A 244 8.14 -0.45 23.76
CA ARG A 244 6.72 -0.66 23.41
C ARG A 244 6.50 -1.61 22.24
N VAL A 245 7.53 -1.84 21.42
CA VAL A 245 7.48 -2.75 20.26
C VAL A 245 7.31 -4.21 20.72
N GLY A 246 7.87 -4.60 21.86
CA GLY A 246 7.77 -5.96 22.40
C GLY A 246 8.54 -7.03 21.62
N ASN A 247 9.37 -6.66 20.64
CA ASN A 247 10.22 -7.56 19.89
C ASN A 247 11.55 -6.87 19.51
N PRO A 248 12.72 -7.36 20.00
CA PRO A 248 14.00 -6.70 19.76
C PRO A 248 14.39 -6.57 18.28
N GLN A 249 14.15 -7.60 17.48
CA GLN A 249 14.45 -7.55 16.05
C GLN A 249 13.63 -6.47 15.34
N VAL A 250 12.35 -6.36 15.67
CA VAL A 250 11.48 -5.33 15.10
C VAL A 250 11.91 -3.93 15.55
N SER A 251 12.37 -3.77 16.80
CA SER A 251 12.95 -2.51 17.26
C SER A 251 14.18 -2.11 16.45
N LEU A 252 15.09 -3.07 16.17
CA LEU A 252 16.27 -2.83 15.34
C LEU A 252 15.90 -2.46 13.90
N ASP A 253 14.93 -3.16 13.30
CA ASP A 253 14.43 -2.84 11.96
C ASP A 253 13.87 -1.41 11.91
N LEU A 254 13.13 -1.00 12.93
CA LEU A 254 12.61 0.38 13.05
C LEU A 254 13.71 1.43 13.23
N ILE A 255 14.73 1.15 14.04
CA ILE A 255 15.88 2.05 14.20
C ILE A 255 16.57 2.24 12.86
N ARG A 256 16.82 1.16 12.11
CA ARG A 256 17.43 1.22 10.79
C ARG A 256 16.58 2.01 9.78
N LEU A 257 15.26 1.86 9.81
CA LEU A 257 14.35 2.68 9.00
C LEU A 257 14.44 4.17 9.35
N LEU A 258 14.54 4.51 10.64
CA LEU A 258 14.68 5.89 11.11
C LEU A 258 16.01 6.51 10.65
N GLU A 259 17.10 5.74 10.69
CA GLU A 259 18.41 6.14 10.16
C GLU A 259 18.37 6.38 8.65
N LEU A 260 17.75 5.47 7.89
CA LEU A 260 17.58 5.60 6.44
C LEU A 260 16.84 6.89 6.09
N ARG A 261 15.74 7.20 6.79
CA ARG A 261 15.04 8.47 6.60
C ARG A 261 15.90 9.68 6.94
N ALA A 262 16.59 9.67 8.08
CA ALA A 262 17.44 10.77 8.52
C ALA A 262 18.55 11.06 7.49
N ALA A 263 19.21 10.01 6.99
CA ALA A 263 20.18 10.13 5.91
C ALA A 263 19.58 10.76 4.65
N SER A 264 18.35 10.36 4.27
CA SER A 264 17.66 10.90 3.10
C SER A 264 17.36 12.39 3.24
N LEU A 265 16.90 12.83 4.42
CA LEU A 265 16.62 14.24 4.70
C LEU A 265 17.89 15.10 4.72
N MET A 266 19.04 14.52 5.06
CA MET A 266 20.35 15.19 5.02
C MET A 266 20.98 15.21 3.61
N GLY A 267 20.25 14.77 2.57
CA GLY A 267 20.76 14.71 1.20
C GLY A 267 21.79 13.60 0.97
N GLN A 268 21.90 12.66 1.91
CA GLN A 268 22.64 11.41 1.73
C GLN A 268 21.67 10.37 1.12
N SER A 269 22.17 9.34 0.43
CA SER A 269 21.34 8.31 -0.22
C SER A 269 20.60 7.43 0.81
N GLY A 270 19.56 7.98 1.45
CA GLY A 270 18.85 7.34 2.57
C GLY A 270 17.63 6.52 2.18
N TYR A 271 17.04 6.77 1.01
CA TYR A 271 16.07 5.88 0.39
C TYR A 271 16.60 5.48 -0.98
N GLN A 272 16.98 4.21 -1.16
CA GLN A 272 16.98 3.67 -2.52
C GLN A 272 15.53 3.41 -2.89
N PRO A 273 14.97 4.09 -3.91
CA PRO A 273 13.66 3.73 -4.40
C PRO A 273 13.70 2.25 -4.81
N PRO A 274 12.61 1.48 -4.63
CA PRO A 274 12.52 0.19 -5.30
C PRO A 274 12.75 0.44 -6.78
N SER A 275 13.72 -0.28 -7.36
CA SER A 275 13.94 -0.27 -8.80
C SER A 275 12.59 -0.51 -9.45
N ALA A 276 12.06 0.49 -10.15
CA ALA A 276 10.87 0.31 -10.96
C ALA A 276 11.19 -0.83 -11.92
N GLY A 277 10.63 -2.00 -11.65
CA GLY A 277 10.67 -3.13 -12.56
C GLY A 277 10.06 -2.67 -13.86
N SER A 278 10.93 -2.43 -14.85
CA SER A 278 10.62 -2.42 -16.28
C SER A 278 9.22 -1.95 -16.69
N GLY A 279 9.11 -0.68 -17.08
CA GLY A 279 8.22 -0.29 -18.17
C GLY A 279 7.22 0.84 -17.90
N PHE A 280 7.69 2.08 -17.74
CA PHE A 280 6.99 3.25 -18.28
C PHE A 280 8.03 4.30 -18.72
N PRO A 281 8.13 4.67 -20.01
CA PRO A 281 9.04 5.71 -20.46
C PRO A 281 8.42 7.07 -20.13
N GLY A 282 9.00 7.81 -19.18
CA GLY A 282 8.56 9.20 -18.96
C GLY A 282 9.08 9.94 -17.74
N GLN A 283 9.51 9.28 -16.66
CA GLN A 283 9.99 10.00 -15.47
C GLN A 283 11.51 10.11 -15.45
N GLN A 284 12.04 11.15 -16.13
CA GLN A 284 13.37 11.66 -15.79
C GLN A 284 13.28 12.33 -14.40
N GLN A 285 13.92 11.71 -13.40
CA GLN A 285 14.10 12.29 -12.07
C GLN A 285 14.97 13.56 -12.18
N GLN A 286 14.39 14.73 -11.95
CA GLN A 286 15.15 15.93 -11.61
C GLN A 286 15.55 15.85 -10.13
N GLN A 287 16.82 15.53 -9.86
CA GLN A 287 17.41 15.75 -8.55
C GLN A 287 17.54 17.26 -8.30
N GLN A 288 16.69 17.83 -7.44
CA GLN A 288 16.95 19.13 -6.84
C GLN A 288 17.51 18.92 -5.43
N GLN A 289 18.72 19.42 -5.24
CA GLN A 289 19.52 19.32 -4.02
C GLN A 289 19.03 20.38 -3.01
N TYR A 290 18.34 19.95 -1.95
CA TYR A 290 18.02 20.83 -0.81
C TYR A 290 18.99 20.54 0.34
N SER A 291 19.62 21.60 0.85
CA SER A 291 20.57 21.56 1.96
C SER A 291 19.85 21.84 3.27
N TYR A 292 19.90 20.91 4.23
CA TYR A 292 19.44 21.12 5.61
C TYR A 292 20.55 20.79 6.61
N THR A 293 20.67 21.60 7.66
CA THR A 293 21.78 21.65 8.63
C THR A 293 21.80 20.44 9.58
N GLY A 294 22.76 19.52 9.39
CA GLY A 294 22.86 18.21 10.06
C GLY A 294 23.49 18.18 11.47
N GLY A 295 23.34 19.22 12.29
CA GLY A 295 23.94 19.26 13.64
C GLY A 295 23.12 18.58 14.75
N GLU A 296 21.80 18.54 14.63
CA GLU A 296 20.92 18.07 15.71
C GLU A 296 20.62 16.56 15.64
N MET A 297 20.65 15.94 14.45
CA MET A 297 20.31 14.52 14.29
C MET A 297 21.40 13.55 14.74
N GLN A 298 22.68 13.92 14.65
CA GLN A 298 23.79 13.02 15.04
C GLN A 298 23.76 12.68 16.54
N ASN A 299 23.52 13.68 17.39
CA ASN A 299 23.38 13.47 18.84
C ASN A 299 22.16 12.61 19.20
N MET A 300 21.07 12.64 18.40
CA MET A 300 19.86 11.86 18.68
C MET A 300 20.03 10.35 18.42
N THR A 301 20.83 9.96 17.43
CA THR A 301 21.11 8.56 17.14
C THR A 301 21.89 7.89 18.28
N ASP A 302 22.89 8.59 18.83
CA ASP A 302 23.72 8.09 19.92
C ASP A 302 22.90 7.87 21.21
N ASP A 303 21.94 8.76 21.49
CA ASP A 303 21.03 8.62 22.63
C ASP A 303 20.10 7.41 22.50
N MET A 304 19.58 7.12 21.30
CA MET A 304 18.73 5.94 21.07
C MET A 304 19.47 4.62 21.26
N TYR A 305 20.75 4.56 20.88
CA TYR A 305 21.58 3.36 21.10
C TYR A 305 21.88 3.14 22.58
N ALA A 306 22.13 4.20 23.34
CA ALA A 306 22.35 4.13 24.79
C ALA A 306 21.10 3.61 25.54
N ASP A 307 19.91 4.09 25.15
CA ASP A 307 18.64 3.63 25.74
C ASP A 307 18.31 2.17 25.37
N TYR A 308 18.62 1.76 24.12
CA TYR A 308 18.46 0.38 23.69
C TYR A 308 19.43 -0.58 24.41
N GLU A 309 20.69 -0.18 24.58
CA GLU A 309 21.68 -0.97 25.33
C GLU A 309 21.26 -1.16 26.79
N LYS A 310 20.72 -0.11 27.41
CA LYS A 310 20.17 -0.17 28.77
C LYS A 310 19.00 -1.14 28.86
N PHE A 311 18.05 -1.09 27.90
CA PHE A 311 16.94 -2.04 27.84
C PHE A 311 17.41 -3.51 27.70
N LEU A 312 18.42 -3.76 26.87
CA LEU A 312 18.97 -5.11 26.69
C LEU A 312 19.65 -5.64 27.98
N ARG A 313 20.36 -4.78 28.73
CA ARG A 313 20.92 -5.13 30.05
C ARG A 313 19.83 -5.40 31.07
N ASP A 314 18.82 -4.54 31.15
CA ASP A 314 17.72 -4.67 32.10
C ASP A 314 16.83 -5.89 31.83
N SER A 315 16.78 -6.35 30.57
CA SER A 315 16.05 -7.56 30.15
C SER A 315 16.87 -8.86 30.20
N GLY A 316 18.14 -8.79 30.60
CA GLY A 316 19.04 -9.96 30.70
C GLY A 316 19.41 -10.57 29.35
N GLN A 317 19.32 -9.79 28.27
CA GLN A 317 19.70 -10.20 26.91
C GLN A 317 21.13 -9.75 26.53
N LEU A 318 21.79 -9.01 27.42
CA LEU A 318 23.20 -8.62 27.41
C LEU A 318 23.92 -9.10 28.67
#